data_AF-A0A933SQR2-F1
#
_entry.id   AF-A0A933SQR2-F1
#
_cell.length_a   1.000
_cell.length_b   1.000
_cell.length_c   1.000
_cell.angle_alpha   90.00
_cell.angle_beta   90.00
_cell.angle_gamma   90.00
#
_symmetry.space_group_name_H-M   'P 1'
#
loop_
_entity.id
_entity.type
_entity.pdbx_description
1 polymer ?
#
loop_
_entity_poly.entity_id
_entity_poly.type
_entity_poly.pdbx_seq_one_letter_code
_entity_poly.pdbx_strand_id
1 'polypeptide(L)'
;MFLDSLSRSTLFFKIAFTAFDLCTGLFLFLFLRKTNESTHRVFIYLWNPLALVSFSLDGHLDSLAICLVCASLYLFALERKPASIALLSLSFISKLFSIVLLPFFIQRSEKKYALTLLFLIVAAIFFPWYFRGGWNSLEGLWLYSAHWRFNDSLFMIVDAWCDFLGLRYLSDMPFFSSALPRAMIAVFYSAAMAYFAWKKKEVSLLRISYWSMGLLLLLSPTLHFWYLTWMLPFLVFFPNRAWILLTGAIMLSQEVLTGYSLRGVWVEKGWIKLMEFLPFYLLLFFDYIIIVNAKNK
;
A
#
# COMPACT_ATOMS: atom_id res chain seq x y z
N MET A 1 21.41 -8.98 -28.89
CA MET A 1 22.75 -8.87 -28.25
C MET A 1 22.93 -7.61 -27.41
N PHE A 2 22.96 -6.38 -27.96
CA PHE A 2 23.12 -5.16 -27.12
C PHE A 2 21.88 -4.87 -26.23
N LEU A 3 20.67 -5.03 -26.77
CA LEU A 3 19.41 -4.91 -26.00
C LEU A 3 19.20 -6.04 -24.98
N ASP A 4 19.75 -7.24 -25.21
CA ASP A 4 19.74 -8.34 -24.24
C ASP A 4 20.66 -8.11 -23.04
N SER A 5 21.72 -7.31 -23.23
CA SER A 5 22.64 -6.92 -22.16
C SER A 5 22.12 -5.73 -21.34
N LEU A 6 21.38 -4.80 -21.97
CA LEU A 6 20.70 -3.70 -21.27
C LEU A 6 19.56 -4.20 -20.38
N SER A 7 18.82 -5.23 -20.82
CA SER A 7 17.59 -5.70 -20.16
C SER A 7 17.79 -6.43 -18.82
N ARG A 8 19.03 -6.77 -18.45
CA ARG A 8 19.36 -7.46 -17.19
C ARG A 8 20.23 -6.65 -16.24
N SER A 9 20.57 -5.41 -16.59
CA SER A 9 21.40 -4.58 -15.73
C SER A 9 20.59 -4.04 -14.55
N THR A 10 21.08 -4.21 -13.33
CA THR A 10 20.50 -3.59 -12.13
C THR A 10 20.38 -2.08 -12.26
N LEU A 11 21.31 -1.43 -12.99
CA LEU A 11 21.26 -0.01 -13.28
C LEU A 11 20.02 0.37 -14.12
N PHE A 12 19.66 -0.44 -15.12
CA PHE A 12 18.48 -0.18 -15.95
C PHE A 12 17.21 -0.15 -15.11
N PHE A 13 17.03 -1.15 -14.23
CA PHE A 13 15.87 -1.19 -13.33
C PHE A 13 15.84 -0.01 -12.37
N LYS A 14 16.99 0.39 -11.78
CA LYS A 14 17.06 1.58 -10.90
C LYS A 14 16.69 2.86 -11.64
N ILE A 15 17.18 3.05 -12.87
CA ILE A 15 16.82 4.21 -13.70
C ILE A 15 15.32 4.18 -14.01
N ALA A 16 14.78 3.03 -14.42
CA ALA A 16 13.36 2.90 -14.75
C ALA A 16 12.45 3.19 -13.54
N PHE A 17 12.75 2.61 -12.37
CA PHE A 17 11.96 2.81 -11.16
C PHE A 17 12.10 4.22 -10.59
N THR A 18 13.27 4.87 -10.75
CA THR A 18 13.45 6.29 -10.45
C THR A 18 12.63 7.17 -11.40
N ALA A 19 12.55 6.82 -12.68
CA ALA A 19 11.72 7.56 -13.64
C ALA A 19 10.22 7.46 -13.28
N PHE A 20 9.74 6.29 -12.85
CA PHE A 20 8.36 6.15 -12.35
C PHE A 20 8.13 6.93 -11.04
N ASP A 21 9.11 7.00 -10.16
CA ASP A 21 9.05 7.83 -8.96
C ASP A 21 8.91 9.33 -9.29
N LEU A 22 9.74 9.85 -10.21
CA LEU A 22 9.63 11.23 -10.69
C LEU A 22 8.30 11.50 -11.40
N CYS A 23 7.82 10.55 -12.22
CA CYS A 23 6.50 10.62 -12.84
C CYS A 23 5.37 10.65 -11.81
N THR A 24 5.50 9.95 -10.68
CA THR A 24 4.57 10.04 -9.56
C THR A 24 4.51 11.47 -9.03
N GLY A 25 5.67 12.09 -8.77
CA GLY A 25 5.75 13.49 -8.37
C GLY A 25 5.09 14.45 -9.37
N LEU A 26 5.26 14.21 -10.67
CA LEU A 26 4.60 14.99 -11.72
C LEU A 26 3.07 14.85 -11.66
N PHE A 27 2.52 13.64 -11.57
CA PHE A 27 1.08 13.45 -11.46
C PHE A 27 0.50 14.07 -10.20
N LEU A 28 1.21 13.98 -9.07
CA LEU A 28 0.82 14.64 -7.83
C LEU A 28 0.79 16.16 -7.98
N PHE A 29 1.81 16.74 -8.59
CA PHE A 29 1.86 18.18 -8.88
C PHE A 29 0.71 18.64 -9.78
N LEU A 30 0.46 17.90 -10.88
CA LEU A 30 -0.65 18.19 -11.79
C LEU A 30 -2.00 18.07 -11.08
N PHE A 31 -2.16 17.09 -10.20
CA PHE A 31 -3.38 16.86 -9.47
C PHE A 31 -3.62 17.96 -8.42
N LEU A 32 -2.58 18.39 -7.67
CA LEU A 32 -2.66 19.56 -6.78
C LEU A 32 -3.10 20.81 -7.52
N ARG A 33 -2.52 21.10 -8.70
CA ARG A 33 -2.97 22.22 -9.55
C ARG A 33 -4.44 22.09 -9.94
N LYS A 34 -4.86 20.89 -10.34
CA LYS A 34 -6.25 20.63 -10.74
C LYS A 34 -7.24 20.81 -9.59
N THR A 35 -6.86 20.47 -8.36
CA THR A 35 -7.69 20.66 -7.16
C THR A 35 -7.53 22.02 -6.51
N ASN A 36 -6.76 22.94 -7.12
CA ASN A 36 -6.40 24.25 -6.56
C ASN A 36 -5.80 24.17 -5.14
N GLU A 37 -5.10 23.08 -4.86
CA GLU A 37 -4.34 22.88 -3.63
C GLU A 37 -2.93 23.45 -3.81
N SER A 38 -2.28 23.72 -2.68
CA SER A 38 -0.91 24.20 -2.68
C SER A 38 0.03 23.18 -3.36
N THR A 39 0.70 23.61 -4.44
CA THR A 39 1.63 22.75 -5.20
C THR A 39 2.89 22.40 -4.43
N HIS A 40 3.28 23.21 -3.45
CA HIS A 40 4.47 22.97 -2.61
C HIS A 40 4.31 21.73 -1.74
N ARG A 41 3.09 21.22 -1.51
CA ARG A 41 2.89 19.95 -0.81
C ARG A 41 3.49 18.74 -1.55
N VAL A 42 3.78 18.85 -2.86
CA VAL A 42 4.45 17.77 -3.60
C VAL A 42 5.81 17.41 -2.99
N PHE A 43 6.48 18.35 -2.32
CA PHE A 43 7.74 18.08 -1.62
C PHE A 43 7.61 17.12 -0.44
N ILE A 44 6.40 16.92 0.11
CA ILE A 44 6.15 15.86 1.12
C ILE A 44 6.46 14.48 0.53
N TYR A 45 6.25 14.29 -0.79
CA TYR A 45 6.60 13.08 -1.50
C TYR A 45 8.05 13.12 -2.01
N LEU A 46 8.41 14.15 -2.80
CA LEU A 46 9.70 14.22 -3.51
C LEU A 46 10.92 14.30 -2.58
N TRP A 47 10.76 14.84 -1.36
CA TRP A 47 11.84 14.93 -0.37
C TRP A 47 11.71 13.89 0.74
N ASN A 48 10.78 12.94 0.62
CA ASN A 48 10.67 11.89 1.63
C ASN A 48 11.85 10.91 1.51
N PRO A 49 12.67 10.73 2.56
CA PRO A 49 13.80 9.80 2.51
C PRO A 49 13.38 8.36 2.18
N LEU A 50 12.18 7.95 2.61
CA LEU A 50 11.65 6.62 2.33
C LEU A 50 11.48 6.37 0.83
N ALA A 51 10.97 7.35 0.07
CA ALA A 51 10.80 7.23 -1.38
C ALA A 51 12.16 7.11 -2.08
N LEU A 52 13.12 7.96 -1.70
CA LEU A 52 14.46 7.96 -2.26
C LEU A 52 15.19 6.63 -2.02
N VAL A 53 15.14 6.12 -0.79
CA VAL A 53 15.75 4.83 -0.42
C VAL A 53 15.05 3.69 -1.15
N SER A 54 13.71 3.65 -1.12
CA SER A 54 12.96 2.53 -1.72
C SER A 54 13.13 2.46 -3.23
N PHE A 55 13.16 3.60 -3.94
CA PHE A 55 13.09 3.62 -5.41
C PHE A 55 14.42 3.92 -6.08
N SER A 56 15.09 5.00 -5.71
CA SER A 56 16.35 5.38 -6.37
C SER A 56 17.53 4.56 -5.88
N LEU A 57 17.57 4.25 -4.58
CA LEU A 57 18.65 3.43 -4.00
C LEU A 57 18.40 1.94 -4.24
N ASP A 58 17.27 1.40 -3.77
CA ASP A 58 17.00 -0.04 -3.82
C ASP A 58 16.40 -0.52 -5.15
N GLY A 59 15.65 0.34 -5.86
CA GLY A 59 15.00 -0.03 -7.11
C GLY A 59 13.77 -0.91 -6.91
N HIS A 60 12.94 -0.64 -5.90
CA HIS A 60 11.68 -1.35 -5.72
C HIS A 60 10.67 -1.05 -6.83
N LEU A 61 10.00 -2.10 -7.34
CA LEU A 61 8.99 -1.96 -8.39
C LEU A 61 7.75 -1.16 -7.98
N ASP A 62 7.56 -0.95 -6.67
CA ASP A 62 6.41 -0.25 -6.10
C ASP A 62 6.22 1.14 -6.72
N SER A 63 7.30 1.80 -7.18
CA SER A 63 7.20 3.09 -7.87
C SER A 63 6.35 3.04 -9.14
N LEU A 64 6.42 1.94 -9.92
CA LEU A 64 5.55 1.73 -11.09
C LEU A 64 4.09 1.66 -10.67
N ALA A 65 3.77 0.81 -9.69
CA ALA A 65 2.39 0.60 -9.25
C ALA A 65 1.80 1.89 -8.65
N ILE A 66 2.57 2.66 -7.88
CA ILE A 66 2.18 3.94 -7.30
C ILE A 66 1.98 5.00 -8.37
N CYS A 67 2.91 5.11 -9.34
CA CYS A 67 2.79 6.03 -10.47
C CYS A 67 1.47 5.79 -11.22
N LEU A 68 1.15 4.53 -11.51
CA LEU A 68 -0.08 4.14 -12.19
C LEU A 68 -1.34 4.45 -11.35
N VAL A 69 -1.30 4.28 -10.02
CA VAL A 69 -2.40 4.71 -9.13
C VAL A 69 -2.58 6.22 -9.17
N CYS A 70 -1.51 7.00 -9.08
CA CYS A 70 -1.57 8.46 -9.09
C CYS A 70 -2.11 8.99 -10.42
N ALA A 71 -1.62 8.43 -11.53
CA ALA A 71 -2.12 8.73 -12.87
C ALA A 71 -3.61 8.33 -13.01
N SER A 72 -4.00 7.17 -12.48
CA SER A 72 -5.38 6.71 -12.48
C SER A 72 -6.31 7.66 -11.72
N LEU A 73 -5.94 8.08 -10.51
CA LEU A 73 -6.69 9.04 -9.71
C LEU A 73 -6.80 10.40 -10.41
N TYR A 74 -5.70 10.88 -10.99
CA TYR A 74 -5.68 12.14 -11.75
C TYR A 74 -6.60 12.08 -12.97
N LEU A 75 -6.52 11.03 -13.79
CA LEU A 75 -7.39 10.86 -14.95
C LEU A 75 -8.87 10.69 -14.55
N PHE A 76 -9.14 10.06 -13.40
CA PHE A 76 -10.49 9.98 -12.87
C PHE A 76 -11.04 11.37 -12.55
N ALA A 77 -10.24 12.23 -11.91
CA ALA A 77 -10.59 13.62 -11.61
C ALA A 77 -10.75 14.50 -12.87
N LEU A 78 -10.21 14.08 -14.01
CA LEU A 78 -10.45 14.69 -15.33
C LEU A 78 -11.65 14.09 -16.08
N GLU A 79 -12.47 13.27 -15.42
CA GLU A 79 -13.59 12.52 -16.01
C GLU A 79 -13.18 11.54 -17.14
N ARG A 80 -11.88 11.22 -17.28
CA ARG A 80 -11.35 10.24 -18.24
C ARG A 80 -11.39 8.82 -17.65
N LYS A 81 -12.59 8.38 -17.26
CA LYS A 81 -12.82 7.14 -16.49
C LYS A 81 -12.29 5.86 -17.15
N PRO A 82 -12.42 5.61 -18.46
CA PRO A 82 -11.86 4.41 -19.08
C PRO A 82 -10.33 4.32 -18.97
N ALA A 83 -9.63 5.42 -19.29
CA ALA A 83 -8.17 5.47 -19.17
C ALA A 83 -7.71 5.32 -17.72
N SER A 84 -8.41 5.96 -16.79
CA SER A 84 -8.18 5.80 -15.35
C SER A 84 -8.28 4.33 -14.90
N ILE A 85 -9.32 3.61 -15.33
CA ILE A 85 -9.52 2.20 -14.97
C ILE A 85 -8.48 1.29 -15.63
N ALA A 86 -8.09 1.57 -16.88
CA ALA A 86 -7.01 0.83 -17.53
C ALA A 86 -5.69 0.97 -16.76
N LEU A 87 -5.33 2.18 -16.32
CA LEU A 87 -4.14 2.41 -15.49
C LEU A 87 -4.25 1.75 -14.11
N LEU A 88 -5.43 1.73 -13.49
CA LEU A 88 -5.64 1.02 -12.23
C LEU A 88 -5.44 -0.49 -12.40
N SER A 89 -5.89 -1.06 -13.52
CA SER A 89 -5.68 -2.48 -13.86
C SER A 89 -4.21 -2.80 -14.09
N LEU A 90 -3.48 -1.93 -14.79
CA LEU A 90 -2.02 -2.06 -14.94
C LEU A 90 -1.29 -1.95 -13.60
N SER A 91 -1.75 -1.08 -12.70
CA SER A 91 -1.21 -1.02 -11.34
C SER A 91 -1.44 -2.33 -10.59
N PHE A 92 -2.65 -2.89 -10.66
CA PHE A 92 -3.00 -4.15 -9.99
C PHE A 92 -2.14 -5.31 -10.47
N ILE A 93 -1.95 -5.41 -11.80
CA ILE A 93 -1.05 -6.39 -12.42
C ILE A 93 0.43 -6.09 -12.14
N SER A 94 0.81 -4.87 -11.78
CA SER A 94 2.18 -4.60 -11.32
C SER A 94 2.35 -5.00 -9.85
N LYS A 95 1.35 -4.68 -9.02
CA LYS A 95 1.29 -5.03 -7.61
C LYS A 95 -0.15 -5.07 -7.10
N LEU A 96 -0.50 -6.15 -6.40
CA LEU A 96 -1.89 -6.49 -6.08
C LEU A 96 -2.63 -5.46 -5.20
N PHE A 97 -1.91 -4.62 -4.45
CA PHE A 97 -2.51 -3.74 -3.44
C PHE A 97 -3.55 -2.77 -4.02
N SER A 98 -3.41 -2.34 -5.27
CA SER A 98 -4.29 -1.32 -5.85
C SER A 98 -5.70 -1.82 -6.18
N ILE A 99 -5.94 -3.14 -6.16
CA ILE A 99 -7.29 -3.72 -6.33
C ILE A 99 -8.28 -3.19 -5.29
N VAL A 100 -7.79 -2.85 -4.09
CA VAL A 100 -8.62 -2.33 -3.00
C VAL A 100 -9.31 -1.02 -3.38
N LEU A 101 -8.77 -0.31 -4.39
CA LEU A 101 -9.33 0.96 -4.85
C LEU A 101 -10.44 0.77 -5.90
N LEU A 102 -10.46 -0.35 -6.63
CA LEU A 102 -11.37 -0.58 -7.76
C LEU A 102 -12.85 -0.36 -7.41
N PRO A 103 -13.38 -0.89 -6.29
CA PRO A 103 -14.80 -0.68 -5.93
C PRO A 103 -15.18 0.80 -5.87
N PHE A 104 -14.27 1.66 -5.41
CA PHE A 104 -14.53 3.09 -5.23
C PHE A 104 -14.59 3.87 -6.54
N PHE A 105 -13.85 3.42 -7.57
CA PHE A 105 -13.89 4.01 -8.91
C PHE A 105 -15.16 3.59 -9.64
N ILE A 106 -15.47 2.29 -9.67
CA ILE A 106 -16.62 1.76 -10.41
C ILE A 106 -17.94 2.26 -9.84
N GLN A 107 -18.05 2.38 -8.51
CA GLN A 107 -19.28 2.84 -7.87
C GLN A 107 -19.58 4.33 -8.07
N ARG A 108 -18.59 5.11 -8.54
CA ARG A 108 -18.70 6.53 -8.90
C ARG A 108 -18.90 6.77 -10.40
N SER A 109 -19.21 5.70 -11.14
CA SER A 109 -19.50 5.76 -12.57
C SER A 109 -20.84 5.10 -12.87
N GLU A 110 -21.61 5.72 -13.76
CA GLU A 110 -22.84 5.13 -14.30
C GLU A 110 -22.54 3.89 -15.16
N LYS A 111 -21.38 3.88 -15.82
CA LYS A 111 -20.90 2.78 -16.67
C LYS A 111 -20.15 1.70 -15.88
N LYS A 112 -20.56 1.42 -14.63
CA LYS A 112 -19.84 0.55 -13.69
C LYS A 112 -19.49 -0.82 -14.29
N TYR A 113 -20.41 -1.47 -14.99
CA TYR A 113 -20.20 -2.81 -15.57
C TYR A 113 -19.18 -2.78 -16.72
N ALA A 114 -19.25 -1.80 -17.61
CA ALA A 114 -18.30 -1.66 -18.71
C ALA A 114 -16.88 -1.35 -18.20
N LEU A 115 -16.76 -0.54 -17.15
CA LEU A 115 -15.47 -0.26 -16.51
C LEU A 115 -14.92 -1.48 -15.78
N THR A 116 -15.75 -2.24 -15.06
CA THR A 116 -15.32 -3.52 -14.47
C THR A 116 -14.84 -4.49 -15.56
N LEU A 117 -15.58 -4.61 -16.67
CA LEU A 117 -15.17 -5.46 -17.78
C LEU A 117 -13.83 -4.99 -18.39
N LEU A 118 -13.64 -3.68 -18.58
CA LEU A 118 -12.37 -3.12 -19.04
C LEU A 118 -11.22 -3.47 -18.09
N PHE A 119 -11.41 -3.32 -16.78
CA PHE A 119 -10.42 -3.70 -15.78
C PHE A 119 -10.02 -5.16 -15.92
N LEU A 120 -11.01 -6.06 -16.05
CA LEU A 120 -10.81 -7.49 -16.18
C LEU A 120 -10.12 -7.85 -17.49
N ILE A 121 -10.47 -7.21 -18.61
CA ILE A 121 -9.82 -7.42 -19.91
C ILE A 121 -8.35 -7.02 -19.84
N VAL A 122 -8.04 -5.83 -19.33
CA VAL A 122 -6.65 -5.37 -19.18
C VAL A 122 -5.88 -6.32 -18.28
N ALA A 123 -6.47 -6.75 -17.15
CA ALA A 123 -5.84 -7.71 -16.26
C ALA A 123 -5.58 -9.04 -16.97
N ALA A 124 -6.56 -9.56 -17.70
CA ALA A 124 -6.49 -10.83 -18.42
C ALA A 124 -5.46 -10.83 -19.56
N ILE A 125 -5.20 -9.69 -20.21
CA ILE A 125 -4.15 -9.58 -21.24
C ILE A 125 -2.77 -9.85 -20.66
N PHE A 126 -2.52 -9.38 -19.43
CA PHE A 126 -1.21 -9.52 -18.79
C PHE A 126 -1.14 -10.73 -17.84
N PHE A 127 -2.27 -11.27 -17.40
CA PHE A 127 -2.34 -12.41 -16.49
C PHE A 127 -1.52 -13.63 -16.95
N PRO A 128 -1.51 -14.03 -18.24
CA PRO A 128 -0.69 -15.16 -18.71
C PRO A 128 0.81 -15.01 -18.45
N TRP A 129 1.32 -13.77 -18.32
CA TRP A 129 2.75 -13.54 -18.08
C TRP A 129 3.19 -14.02 -16.70
N TYR A 130 2.29 -14.02 -15.71
CA TYR A 130 2.54 -14.61 -14.39
C TYR A 130 2.76 -16.12 -14.44
N PHE A 131 2.17 -16.80 -15.42
CA PHE A 131 2.25 -18.26 -15.55
C PHE A 131 3.40 -18.73 -16.44
N ARG A 132 4.24 -17.82 -16.95
CA ARG A 132 5.46 -18.22 -17.68
C ARG A 132 6.42 -19.03 -16.79
N GLY A 133 6.38 -18.86 -15.47
CA GLY A 133 7.11 -19.67 -14.50
C GLY A 133 6.40 -20.97 -14.06
N GLY A 134 5.24 -21.29 -14.64
CA GLY A 134 4.40 -22.43 -14.24
C GLY A 134 3.51 -22.14 -13.02
N TRP A 135 2.78 -23.17 -12.59
CA TRP A 135 1.82 -23.13 -11.48
C TRP A 135 2.45 -22.78 -10.12
N ASN A 136 3.77 -23.00 -9.96
CA ASN A 136 4.54 -22.65 -8.77
C ASN A 136 4.46 -21.15 -8.41
N SER A 137 4.15 -20.30 -9.39
CA SER A 137 3.96 -18.85 -9.15
C SER A 137 2.74 -18.56 -8.26
N LEU A 138 1.67 -19.35 -8.38
CA LEU A 138 0.50 -19.24 -7.49
C LEU A 138 0.78 -19.83 -6.11
N GLU A 139 1.57 -20.90 -6.06
CA GLU A 139 2.01 -21.49 -4.80
C GLU A 139 2.83 -20.50 -3.97
N GLY A 140 3.74 -19.73 -4.59
CA GLY A 140 4.49 -18.68 -3.91
C GLY A 140 3.59 -17.58 -3.33
N LEU A 141 2.56 -17.15 -4.07
CA LEU A 141 1.57 -16.19 -3.58
C LEU A 141 0.75 -16.76 -2.41
N TRP A 142 0.38 -18.03 -2.49
CA TRP A 142 -0.31 -18.73 -1.41
C TRP A 142 0.58 -18.82 -0.16
N LEU A 143 1.81 -19.31 -0.28
CA LEU A 143 2.77 -19.40 0.83
C LEU A 143 2.97 -18.04 1.48
N TYR A 144 3.15 -16.99 0.68
CA TYR A 144 3.30 -15.62 1.18
C TYR A 144 2.06 -15.18 1.96
N SER A 145 0.86 -15.37 1.42
CA SER A 145 -0.37 -14.92 2.08
C SER A 145 -0.72 -15.72 3.34
N ALA A 146 -0.40 -17.02 3.37
CA ALA A 146 -0.68 -17.90 4.49
C ALA A 146 0.34 -17.76 5.64
N HIS A 147 1.63 -17.64 5.32
CA HIS A 147 2.69 -17.78 6.33
C HIS A 147 3.50 -16.51 6.55
N TRP A 148 3.64 -15.63 5.55
CA TRP A 148 4.52 -14.49 5.70
C TRP A 148 3.97 -13.53 6.76
N ARG A 149 4.87 -13.13 7.65
CA ARG A 149 4.64 -12.18 8.72
C ARG A 149 5.92 -11.41 8.96
N PHE A 150 5.84 -10.09 8.98
CA PHE A 150 6.97 -9.23 9.26
C PHE A 150 6.50 -7.84 9.62
N ASN A 151 7.06 -7.28 10.70
CA ASN A 151 6.88 -5.91 11.14
C ASN A 151 5.41 -5.44 11.22
N ASP A 152 4.53 -6.35 11.64
CA ASP A 152 3.10 -6.15 11.70
C ASP A 152 2.67 -5.24 12.86
N SER A 153 1.66 -4.40 12.60
CA SER A 153 1.12 -3.45 13.58
C SER A 153 -0.13 -4.01 14.29
N LEU A 154 -1.34 -3.68 13.83
CA LEU A 154 -2.58 -4.11 14.46
C LEU A 154 -2.78 -5.62 14.38
N PHE A 155 -2.22 -6.27 13.35
CA PHE A 155 -2.26 -7.73 13.23
C PHE A 155 -1.63 -8.41 14.46
N MET A 156 -0.51 -7.88 14.97
CA MET A 156 0.13 -8.43 16.17
C MET A 156 -0.79 -8.38 17.39
N ILE A 157 -1.57 -7.30 17.52
CA ILE A 157 -2.55 -7.16 18.60
C ILE A 157 -3.67 -8.19 18.42
N VAL A 158 -4.25 -8.31 17.22
CA VAL A 158 -5.32 -9.30 16.97
C VAL A 158 -4.85 -10.72 17.24
N ASP A 159 -3.64 -11.07 16.77
CA ASP A 159 -3.02 -12.37 16.99
C ASP A 159 -2.80 -12.66 18.49
N ALA A 160 -2.25 -11.70 19.24
CA ALA A 160 -2.06 -11.82 20.69
C ALA A 160 -3.40 -11.92 21.47
N TRP A 161 -4.45 -11.25 21.00
CA TRP A 161 -5.78 -11.35 21.58
C TRP A 161 -6.41 -12.73 21.35
N CYS A 162 -6.23 -13.32 20.17
CA CYS A 162 -6.65 -14.69 19.90
C CYS A 162 -5.93 -15.69 20.83
N ASP A 163 -4.64 -15.49 21.06
CA ASP A 163 -3.85 -16.29 22.00
C ASP A 163 -4.35 -16.15 23.43
N PHE A 164 -4.59 -14.91 23.89
CA PHE A 164 -5.10 -14.62 25.24
C PHE A 164 -6.46 -15.27 25.51
N LEU A 165 -7.35 -15.29 24.52
CA LEU A 165 -8.67 -15.92 24.60
C LEU A 165 -8.61 -17.46 24.47
N GLY A 166 -7.41 -18.03 24.32
CA GLY A 166 -7.23 -19.47 24.16
C GLY A 166 -7.80 -19.99 22.85
N LEU A 167 -7.99 -19.15 21.82
CA LEU A 167 -8.60 -19.55 20.54
C LEU A 167 -7.62 -20.27 19.60
N ARG A 168 -6.39 -20.52 20.04
CA ARG A 168 -5.34 -21.10 19.21
C ARG A 168 -5.62 -22.56 18.81
N TYR A 169 -6.42 -23.29 19.58
CA TYR A 169 -6.86 -24.64 19.20
C TYR A 169 -7.71 -24.65 17.91
N LEU A 170 -8.38 -23.54 17.57
CA LEU A 170 -9.07 -23.38 16.28
C LEU A 170 -8.08 -23.27 15.10
N SER A 171 -6.79 -23.08 15.39
CA SER A 171 -5.69 -22.94 14.43
C SER A 171 -4.62 -24.04 14.50
N ASP A 172 -4.84 -25.12 15.27
CA ASP A 172 -3.88 -26.23 15.51
C ASP A 172 -3.62 -27.15 14.30
N MET A 173 -3.90 -26.68 13.09
CA MET A 173 -3.42 -27.31 11.87
C MET A 173 -2.04 -26.71 11.50
N PRO A 174 -1.01 -27.53 11.21
CA PRO A 174 0.34 -27.08 10.87
C PRO A 174 0.42 -26.06 9.72
N PHE A 175 -0.64 -25.99 8.90
CA PHE A 175 -0.76 -25.08 7.75
C PHE A 175 -1.55 -23.80 8.02
N PHE A 176 -2.11 -23.61 9.23
CA PHE A 176 -3.02 -22.51 9.56
C PHE A 176 -2.57 -21.66 10.77
N SER A 177 -1.27 -21.61 11.07
CA SER A 177 -0.75 -20.68 12.09
C SER A 177 -1.18 -19.24 11.76
N SER A 178 -1.96 -18.62 12.64
CA SER A 178 -2.58 -17.29 12.48
C SER A 178 -3.69 -17.17 11.42
N ALA A 179 -4.34 -18.27 11.00
CA ALA A 179 -5.46 -18.23 10.06
C ALA A 179 -6.68 -17.47 10.60
N LEU A 180 -7.01 -17.65 11.88
CA LEU A 180 -8.12 -16.96 12.53
C LEU A 180 -7.88 -15.43 12.58
N PRO A 181 -6.74 -14.91 13.08
CA PRO A 181 -6.40 -13.49 12.99
C PRO A 181 -6.46 -12.92 11.57
N ARG A 182 -5.93 -13.64 10.57
CA ARG A 182 -6.00 -13.24 9.15
C ARG A 182 -7.45 -13.13 8.67
N ALA A 183 -8.30 -14.10 9.02
CA ALA A 183 -9.72 -14.08 8.67
C ALA A 183 -10.47 -12.92 9.35
N MET A 184 -10.24 -12.69 10.65
CA MET A 184 -10.83 -11.57 11.39
C MET A 184 -10.48 -10.22 10.76
N ILE A 185 -9.21 -10.04 10.40
CA ILE A 185 -8.74 -8.83 9.73
C ILE A 185 -9.33 -8.70 8.32
N ALA A 186 -9.40 -9.79 7.55
CA ALA A 186 -10.01 -9.76 6.22
C ALA A 186 -11.49 -9.37 6.29
N VAL A 187 -12.24 -9.90 7.25
CA VAL A 187 -13.65 -9.55 7.49
C VAL A 187 -13.77 -8.09 7.91
N PHE A 188 -12.97 -7.64 8.88
CA PHE A 188 -12.98 -6.26 9.35
C PHE A 188 -12.63 -5.27 8.24
N TYR A 189 -11.57 -5.55 7.48
CA TYR A 189 -11.16 -4.74 6.33
C TYR A 189 -12.26 -4.69 5.26
N SER A 190 -12.87 -5.82 4.94
CA SER A 190 -13.97 -5.89 3.96
C SER A 190 -15.19 -5.08 4.41
N ALA A 191 -15.55 -5.15 5.70
CA ALA A 191 -16.62 -4.35 6.28
C ALA A 191 -16.30 -2.85 6.22
N ALA A 192 -15.05 -2.45 6.52
CA ALA A 192 -14.60 -1.07 6.36
C ALA A 192 -14.66 -0.60 4.90
N MET A 193 -14.25 -1.45 3.94
CA MET A 193 -14.34 -1.11 2.52
C MET A 193 -15.79 -0.95 2.07
N ALA A 194 -16.70 -1.80 2.53
CA ALA A 194 -18.13 -1.68 2.26
C ALA A 194 -18.71 -0.39 2.85
N TYR A 195 -18.33 -0.04 4.09
CA TYR A 195 -18.73 1.21 4.72
C TYR A 195 -18.22 2.44 3.96
N PHE A 196 -16.95 2.45 3.53
CA PHE A 196 -16.40 3.54 2.72
C PHE A 196 -17.10 3.64 1.36
N ALA A 197 -17.34 2.51 0.69
CA ALA A 197 -18.10 2.44 -0.55
C ALA A 197 -19.50 3.05 -0.40
N TRP A 198 -20.18 2.78 0.72
CA TRP A 198 -21.47 3.39 1.04
C TRP A 198 -21.37 4.91 1.21
N LYS A 199 -20.29 5.41 1.82
CA LYS A 199 -20.00 6.85 2.01
C LYS A 199 -19.52 7.58 0.75
N LYS A 200 -19.60 6.97 -0.44
CA LYS A 200 -19.08 7.54 -1.70
C LYS A 200 -19.63 8.91 -2.11
N LYS A 201 -20.84 9.27 -1.65
CA LYS A 201 -21.49 10.56 -1.94
C LYS A 201 -21.01 11.68 -1.03
N GLU A 202 -20.61 11.35 0.20
CA GLU A 202 -20.21 12.30 1.24
C GLU A 202 -18.69 12.55 1.22
N VAL A 203 -17.92 11.54 0.77
CA VAL A 203 -16.46 11.55 0.85
C VAL A 203 -15.85 11.45 -0.54
N SER A 204 -14.84 12.29 -0.80
CA SER A 204 -14.10 12.27 -2.07
C SER A 204 -13.38 10.93 -2.29
N LEU A 205 -13.22 10.54 -3.56
CA LEU A 205 -12.51 9.30 -3.93
C LEU A 205 -11.11 9.28 -3.30
N LEU A 206 -10.38 10.39 -3.38
CA LEU A 206 -9.03 10.54 -2.87
C LEU A 206 -8.93 10.27 -1.36
N ARG A 207 -9.90 10.78 -0.57
CA ARG A 207 -9.92 10.57 0.88
C ARG A 207 -10.28 9.13 1.25
N ILE A 208 -11.19 8.49 0.51
CA ILE A 208 -11.47 7.07 0.69
C ILE A 208 -10.24 6.22 0.35
N SER A 209 -9.56 6.51 -0.77
CA SER A 209 -8.33 5.81 -1.15
C SER A 209 -7.25 5.93 -0.08
N TYR A 210 -7.08 7.11 0.51
CA TYR A 210 -6.18 7.33 1.64
C TYR A 210 -6.52 6.44 2.85
N TRP A 211 -7.78 6.42 3.28
CA TRP A 211 -8.21 5.60 4.41
C TRP A 211 -8.09 4.10 4.13
N SER A 212 -8.47 3.66 2.94
CA SER A 212 -8.35 2.26 2.54
C SER A 212 -6.90 1.80 2.53
N MET A 213 -5.99 2.60 1.97
CA MET A 213 -4.57 2.25 1.94
C MET A 213 -3.96 2.25 3.34
N GLY A 214 -4.29 3.24 4.16
CA GLY A 214 -3.79 3.31 5.53
C GLY A 214 -4.26 2.12 6.36
N LEU A 215 -5.53 1.75 6.23
CA LEU A 215 -6.09 0.60 6.93
C LEU A 215 -5.48 -0.71 6.46
N LEU A 216 -5.25 -0.88 5.16
CA LEU A 216 -4.57 -2.05 4.59
C LEU A 216 -3.19 -2.24 5.22
N LEU A 217 -2.40 -1.16 5.32
CA LEU A 217 -1.05 -1.21 5.86
C LEU A 217 -1.01 -1.50 7.36
N LEU A 218 -1.89 -0.87 8.15
CA LEU A 218 -1.94 -1.08 9.60
C LEU A 218 -2.44 -2.48 9.98
N LEU A 219 -3.31 -3.07 9.17
CA LEU A 219 -3.85 -4.41 9.38
C LEU A 219 -3.02 -5.52 8.73
N SER A 220 -2.06 -5.18 7.87
CA SER A 220 -1.27 -6.18 7.15
C SER A 220 -0.43 -7.02 8.13
N PRO A 221 -0.39 -8.36 7.98
CA PRO A 221 0.56 -9.21 8.71
C PRO A 221 2.00 -8.99 8.24
N THR A 222 2.21 -8.36 7.09
CA THR A 222 3.54 -8.11 6.52
C THR A 222 3.65 -6.65 6.10
N LEU A 223 4.53 -5.91 6.75
CA LEU A 223 4.76 -4.50 6.49
C LEU A 223 6.26 -4.22 6.32
N HIS A 224 6.75 -4.44 5.10
CA HIS A 224 8.08 -3.96 4.74
C HIS A 224 8.08 -2.43 4.63
N PHE A 225 9.22 -1.79 4.90
CA PHE A 225 9.32 -0.34 4.89
C PHE A 225 8.84 0.31 3.59
N TRP A 226 9.17 -0.29 2.44
CA TRP A 226 8.78 0.23 1.13
C TRP A 226 7.25 0.19 0.94
N TYR A 227 6.48 -0.60 1.70
CA TYR A 227 5.01 -0.56 1.63
C TYR A 227 4.44 0.76 2.14
N LEU A 228 5.12 1.47 3.06
CA LEU A 228 4.66 2.80 3.47
C LEU A 228 4.79 3.86 2.38
N THR A 229 5.56 3.59 1.32
CA THR A 229 5.54 4.47 0.14
C THR A 229 4.17 4.55 -0.52
N TRP A 230 3.31 3.53 -0.33
CA TRP A 230 1.94 3.54 -0.86
C TRP A 230 1.09 4.64 -0.22
N MET A 231 1.45 5.12 0.97
CA MET A 231 0.78 6.22 1.66
C MET A 231 1.27 7.60 1.25
N LEU A 232 2.53 7.73 0.84
CA LEU A 232 3.16 9.03 0.56
C LEU A 232 2.37 9.90 -0.45
N PRO A 233 1.83 9.36 -1.57
CA PRO A 233 1.00 10.14 -2.48
C PRO A 233 -0.20 10.81 -1.81
N PHE A 234 -0.80 10.14 -0.82
CA PHE A 234 -1.97 10.66 -0.13
C PHE A 234 -1.60 11.73 0.92
N LEU A 235 -0.42 11.64 1.52
CA LEU A 235 0.09 12.64 2.47
C LEU A 235 0.33 14.01 1.83
N VAL A 236 0.49 14.05 0.50
CA VAL A 236 0.53 15.30 -0.27
C VAL A 236 -0.81 16.06 -0.20
N PHE A 237 -1.93 15.35 -0.15
CA PHE A 237 -3.27 15.95 -0.06
C PHE A 237 -3.80 16.03 1.37
N PHE A 238 -3.44 15.06 2.20
CA PHE A 238 -3.83 14.97 3.60
C PHE A 238 -2.58 14.87 4.49
N PRO A 239 -1.81 15.97 4.67
CA PRO A 239 -0.64 15.95 5.53
C PRO A 239 -1.03 15.50 6.94
N ASN A 240 -0.42 14.42 7.40
CA ASN A 240 -0.67 13.85 8.71
C ASN A 240 0.66 13.55 9.39
N ARG A 241 0.87 14.14 10.57
CA ARG A 241 2.17 14.10 11.26
C ARG A 241 2.53 12.70 11.71
N ALA A 242 1.55 11.91 12.16
CA ALA A 242 1.76 10.52 12.56
C ALA A 242 2.26 9.69 11.36
N TRP A 243 1.59 9.76 10.21
CA TRP A 243 2.04 9.04 9.02
C TRP A 243 3.41 9.49 8.52
N ILE A 244 3.70 10.80 8.54
CA ILE A 244 5.03 11.32 8.17
C ILE A 244 6.10 10.77 9.13
N LEU A 245 5.84 10.77 10.44
CA LEU A 245 6.74 10.19 11.43
C LEU A 245 6.99 8.70 11.14
N LEU A 246 5.94 7.94 10.86
CA LEU A 246 6.05 6.51 10.59
C LEU A 246 6.87 6.22 9.33
N THR A 247 6.85 7.09 8.31
CA THR A 247 7.69 6.90 7.10
C THR A 247 9.18 6.90 7.40
N GLY A 248 9.62 7.62 8.44
CA GLY A 248 10.99 7.55 8.94
C GLY A 248 11.20 6.40 9.93
N ALA A 249 10.27 6.22 10.87
CA ALA A 249 10.42 5.24 11.94
C ALA A 249 10.47 3.79 11.41
N ILE A 250 9.68 3.47 10.37
CA ILE A 250 9.61 2.11 9.78
C ILE A 250 10.98 1.60 9.27
N MET A 251 11.96 2.49 9.07
CA MET A 251 13.33 2.12 8.70
C MET A 251 14.02 1.29 9.79
N LEU A 252 13.60 1.42 11.07
CA LEU A 252 14.17 0.67 12.17
C LEU A 252 13.98 -0.85 12.00
N SER A 253 12.92 -1.27 11.31
CA SER A 253 12.68 -2.67 10.93
C SER A 253 13.83 -3.29 10.13
N GLN A 254 14.67 -2.49 9.47
CA GLN A 254 15.86 -2.96 8.75
C GLN A 254 16.95 -3.53 9.65
N GLU A 255 16.87 -3.31 10.96
CA GLU A 255 17.80 -3.92 11.93
C GLU A 255 17.84 -5.45 11.80
N VAL A 256 16.73 -6.08 11.41
CA VAL A 256 16.64 -7.53 11.18
C VAL A 256 17.70 -8.03 10.19
N LEU A 257 18.08 -7.21 9.20
CA LEU A 257 19.10 -7.55 8.21
C LEU A 257 20.47 -7.72 8.84
N THR A 258 20.78 -6.99 9.92
CA THR A 258 22.07 -7.14 10.63
C THR A 258 22.17 -8.53 11.26
N GLY A 259 21.10 -8.98 11.93
CA GLY A 259 21.02 -10.33 12.49
C GLY A 259 21.12 -11.41 11.41
N TYR A 260 20.41 -11.22 10.31
CA TYR A 260 20.42 -12.13 9.18
C TYR A 260 21.79 -12.22 8.50
N SER A 261 22.45 -11.09 8.22
CA SER A 261 23.76 -11.07 7.58
C SER A 261 24.87 -11.67 8.44
N LEU A 262 24.82 -11.46 9.76
CA LEU A 262 25.86 -11.94 10.68
C LEU A 262 25.67 -13.40 11.11
N ARG A 263 24.41 -13.85 11.25
CA ARG A 263 24.08 -15.13 11.89
C ARG A 263 23.14 -16.03 11.08
N GLY A 264 22.62 -15.55 9.95
CA GLY A 264 21.60 -16.26 9.16
C GLY A 264 20.22 -16.31 9.82
N VAL A 265 20.01 -15.56 10.91
CA VAL A 265 18.81 -15.63 11.74
C VAL A 265 17.95 -14.39 11.50
N TRP A 266 16.73 -14.62 11.02
CA TRP A 266 15.70 -13.58 10.88
C TRP A 266 14.81 -13.55 12.12
N VAL A 267 15.07 -12.63 13.05
CA VAL A 267 14.29 -12.48 14.28
C VAL A 267 13.97 -11.01 14.50
N GLU A 268 12.68 -10.72 14.62
CA GLU A 268 12.17 -9.39 14.93
C GLU A 268 12.30 -9.10 16.44
N LYS A 269 12.65 -7.85 16.77
CA LYS A 269 12.68 -7.40 18.16
C LYS A 269 11.43 -6.61 18.48
N GLY A 270 10.67 -7.05 19.49
CA GLY A 270 9.43 -6.38 19.88
C GLY A 270 9.59 -4.90 20.25
N TRP A 271 10.73 -4.51 20.83
CA TRP A 271 10.98 -3.10 21.16
C TRP A 271 11.18 -2.22 19.92
N ILE A 272 11.62 -2.77 18.78
CA ILE A 272 11.72 -2.02 17.52
C ILE A 272 10.31 -1.67 17.03
N LYS A 273 9.39 -2.65 17.02
CA LYS A 273 7.96 -2.41 16.73
C LYS A 273 7.36 -1.36 17.65
N LEU A 274 7.69 -1.40 18.94
CA LEU A 274 7.24 -0.36 19.89
C LEU A 274 7.78 1.02 19.51
N MET A 275 9.06 1.15 19.17
CA MET A 275 9.64 2.43 18.73
C MET A 275 9.02 2.97 17.44
N GLU A 276 8.55 2.09 16.57
CA GLU A 276 7.87 2.47 15.33
C GLU A 276 6.42 2.89 15.57
N PHE A 277 5.63 2.02 16.17
CA PHE A 277 4.18 2.15 16.22
C PHE A 277 3.66 2.93 17.43
N LEU A 278 4.35 2.90 18.58
CA LEU A 278 3.89 3.64 19.76
C LEU A 278 3.89 5.16 19.50
N PRO A 279 4.99 5.78 19.00
CA PRO A 279 4.96 7.21 18.67
C PRO A 279 3.93 7.54 17.58
N PHE A 280 3.76 6.65 16.60
CA PHE A 280 2.73 6.79 15.57
C PHE A 280 1.32 6.87 16.17
N TYR A 281 0.93 5.89 17.00
CA TYR A 281 -0.41 5.85 17.58
C TYR A 281 -0.66 6.99 18.58
N LEU A 282 0.33 7.34 19.40
CA LEU A 282 0.23 8.47 20.32
C LEU A 282 -0.01 9.79 19.56
N LEU A 283 0.77 10.03 18.51
CA LEU A 283 0.63 11.25 17.70
C LEU A 283 -0.68 11.25 16.91
N LEU A 284 -1.10 10.11 16.38
CA LEU A 284 -2.37 9.98 15.66
C LEU A 284 -3.57 10.28 16.58
N PHE A 285 -3.55 9.75 17.80
CA PHE A 285 -4.59 10.00 18.79
C PHE A 285 -4.59 11.45 19.28
N PHE A 286 -3.41 12.03 19.52
CA PHE A 286 -3.26 13.43 19.89
C PHE A 286 -3.82 14.38 18.82
N ASP A 287 -3.44 14.18 17.55
CA ASP A 287 -3.95 14.99 16.43
C ASP A 287 -5.49 14.83 16.29
N TYR A 288 -6.02 13.63 16.54
CA TYR A 288 -7.47 13.40 16.54
C TYR A 288 -8.19 14.23 17.61
N ILE A 289 -7.69 14.23 18.86
CA ILE A 289 -8.27 15.02 19.96
C ILE A 289 -8.29 16.51 19.61
N ILE A 290 -7.19 17.04 19.07
CA ILE A 290 -7.10 18.46 18.67
C ILE A 290 -8.18 18.79 17.63
N ILE A 291 -8.34 17.96 16.60
CA ILE A 291 -9.32 18.18 15.53
C ILE A 291 -10.75 18.16 16.08
N VAL A 292 -11.07 17.21 16.97
CA VAL A 292 -12.40 17.12 17.58
C VAL A 292 -12.69 18.35 18.43
N ASN A 293 -11.74 18.77 19.26
CA ASN A 293 -11.90 19.95 20.12
C ASN A 293 -12.03 21.25 19.30
N ALA A 294 -11.37 21.35 18.15
CA ALA A 294 -11.49 22.50 17.27
C ALA A 294 -12.86 22.59 16.56
N LYS A 295 -13.53 21.45 16.33
CA LYS A 295 -14.89 21.42 15.72
C LYS A 295 -16.02 21.70 16.71
N ASN A 296 -15.76 21.50 18.00
CA ASN A 296 -16.72 21.73 19.08
C ASN A 296 -16.65 23.17 19.64
N LYS A 297 -15.76 24.00 19.10
CA LYS A 297 -15.66 25.44 19.36
C LYS A 297 -16.24 26.21 18.18
#